data_AF-A0A9D2C334-F1
#
_entry.id   AF-A0A9D2C334-F1
#
_cell.length_a   1.000
_cell.length_b   1.000
_cell.length_c   1.000
_cell.angle_alpha   90.00
_cell.angle_beta   90.00
_cell.angle_gamma   90.00
#
_symmetry.space_group_name_H-M   'P 1'
#
loop_
_entity.id
_entity.type
_entity.pdbx_description
1 polymer ?
#
loop_
_entity_poly.entity_id
_entity_poly.type
_entity_poly.pdbx_seq_one_letter_code
_entity_poly.pdbx_strand_id
1 'polypeptide(L)'
;MHSVPTMEEAWALLQEYNQEEFHLRHARIVSGVLGYFAKEYAPEEEAFWRVAGLLHDLDFEQYPEQHCIKGREIMEERGLDPKLIHAMMS
;
A
#
# COMPACT_ATOMS: atom_id res chain seq x y z
N MET A 1 -3.01 17.97 -4.49
CA MET A 1 -4.19 17.53 -3.72
C MET A 1 -3.88 16.11 -3.31
N HIS A 2 -3.80 15.84 -2.01
CA HIS A 2 -3.43 14.50 -1.56
C HIS A 2 -4.62 13.56 -1.66
N SER A 3 -4.42 12.32 -2.11
CA SER A 3 -5.52 11.36 -2.29
C SER A 3 -5.11 9.93 -1.98
N VAL A 4 -6.09 9.13 -1.55
CA VAL A 4 -5.99 7.67 -1.51
C VAL A 4 -6.29 7.16 -2.93
N PRO A 5 -5.38 6.38 -3.55
CA PRO A 5 -5.63 5.83 -4.89
C PRO A 5 -6.78 4.81 -4.86
N THR A 6 -7.42 4.62 -6.00
CA THR A 6 -8.30 3.46 -6.20
C THR A 6 -7.49 2.16 -6.12
N MET A 7 -8.17 1.02 -5.95
CA MET A 7 -7.49 -0.29 -5.95
C MET A 7 -6.75 -0.58 -7.26
N GLU A 8 -7.27 -0.11 -8.40
CA GLU A 8 -6.63 -0.28 -9.70
C GLU A 8 -5.36 0.58 -9.82
N GLU A 9 -5.43 1.85 -9.40
CA GLU A 9 -4.26 2.74 -9.36
C GLU A 9 -3.21 2.24 -8.38
N ALA A 10 -3.62 1.75 -7.21
CA ALA A 10 -2.72 1.14 -6.22
C ALA A 10 -2.06 -0.14 -6.78
N TRP A 11 -2.80 -0.97 -7.52
CA TRP A 11 -2.24 -2.16 -8.16
C TRP A 11 -1.26 -1.81 -9.28
N ALA A 12 -1.57 -0.79 -10.08
CA ALA A 12 -0.65 -0.28 -11.10
C ALA A 12 0.65 0.23 -10.45
N LEU A 13 0.53 1.05 -9.41
CA LEU A 13 1.66 1.59 -8.66
C LEU A 13 2.52 0.47 -8.04
N LEU A 14 1.90 -0.52 -7.41
CA LEU A 14 2.64 -1.66 -6.84
C LEU A 14 3.50 -2.37 -7.89
N GLN A 15 2.94 -2.60 -9.08
CA GLN A 15 3.62 -3.29 -10.17
C GLN A 15 4.77 -2.48 -10.80
N GLU A 16 4.86 -1.18 -10.56
CA GLU A 16 6.03 -0.38 -10.96
C GLU A 16 7.28 -0.75 -10.15
N TYR A 17 7.09 -1.20 -8.91
CA TYR A 17 8.17 -1.46 -7.96
C TYR A 17 8.33 -2.93 -7.57
N ASN A 18 7.28 -3.73 -7.73
CA ASN A 18 7.31 -5.17 -7.45
C ASN A 18 6.84 -5.95 -8.69
N GLN A 19 7.65 -6.89 -9.18
CA GLN A 19 7.37 -7.71 -10.35
C GLN A 19 7.39 -9.20 -10.03
N GLU A 20 8.09 -9.65 -8.99
CA GLU A 20 8.11 -11.06 -8.65
C GLU A 20 6.76 -11.53 -8.11
N GLU A 21 6.38 -12.76 -8.48
CA GLU A 21 5.09 -13.34 -8.08
C GLU A 21 4.93 -13.39 -6.55
N PHE A 22 6.03 -13.60 -5.82
CA PHE A 22 6.02 -13.62 -4.36
C PHE A 22 5.54 -12.28 -3.77
N HIS A 23 6.14 -11.16 -4.18
CA HIS A 23 5.81 -9.83 -3.66
C HIS A 23 4.39 -9.43 -4.04
N LEU A 24 3.98 -9.68 -5.28
CA LEU A 24 2.62 -9.42 -5.76
C LEU A 24 1.56 -10.24 -5.00
N ARG A 25 1.85 -11.51 -4.72
CA ARG A 25 0.96 -12.38 -3.94
C ARG A 25 0.89 -11.95 -2.48
N HIS A 26 2.02 -11.63 -1.86
CA HIS A 26 2.11 -11.12 -0.50
C HIS A 26 1.26 -9.86 -0.31
N ALA A 27 1.43 -8.85 -1.17
CA ALA A 27 0.63 -7.63 -1.14
C ALA A 27 -0.89 -7.89 -1.23
N ARG A 28 -1.32 -8.79 -2.12
CA ARG A 28 -2.74 -9.18 -2.25
C ARG A 28 -3.28 -9.84 -0.98
N ILE A 29 -2.49 -10.72 -0.36
CA ILE A 29 -2.88 -11.39 0.89
C ILE A 29 -3.06 -10.35 1.99
N VAL A 30 -2.09 -9.46 2.19
CA VAL A 30 -2.17 -8.41 3.23
C VAL A 30 -3.33 -7.45 2.97
N SER A 31 -3.55 -7.03 1.73
CA SER A 31 -4.73 -6.25 1.32
C SER A 31 -6.05 -6.94 1.69
N GLY A 32 -6.15 -8.25 1.43
CA GLY A 32 -7.31 -9.06 1.78
C GLY A 32 -7.52 -9.20 3.29
N VAL A 33 -6.44 -9.41 4.05
CA VAL A 33 -6.48 -9.52 5.52
C VAL A 33 -6.94 -8.20 6.15
N LEU A 34 -6.35 -7.07 5.74
CA LEU A 34 -6.75 -5.76 6.26
C LEU A 34 -8.19 -5.41 5.85
N GLY A 35 -8.58 -5.69 4.61
CA GLY A 35 -9.97 -5.53 4.17
C GLY A 35 -10.96 -6.42 4.93
N TYR A 36 -10.57 -7.64 5.31
CA TYR A 36 -11.41 -8.53 6.12
C TYR A 36 -11.66 -7.94 7.51
N PHE A 37 -10.61 -7.50 8.20
CA PHE A 37 -10.75 -6.89 9.52
C PHE A 37 -11.44 -5.53 9.48
N ALA A 38 -11.22 -4.73 8.43
CA ALA A 38 -11.88 -3.44 8.29
C ALA A 38 -13.41 -3.56 8.28
N LYS A 39 -13.98 -4.65 7.76
CA LYS A 39 -15.44 -4.87 7.82
C LYS A 39 -16.01 -4.87 9.24
N GLU A 40 -15.23 -5.32 10.21
CA GLU A 40 -15.63 -5.38 11.61
C GLU A 40 -15.25 -4.11 12.37
N TYR A 41 -14.03 -3.61 12.17
CA TYR A 41 -13.45 -2.55 13.01
C TYR A 41 -13.54 -1.14 12.38
N ALA A 42 -13.67 -1.04 11.07
CA ALA A 42 -13.70 0.23 10.32
C ALA A 42 -14.46 0.08 8.98
N PRO A 43 -15.77 -0.26 9.01
CA PRO A 43 -16.51 -0.66 7.81
C PRO A 43 -16.57 0.44 6.73
N GLU A 44 -16.61 1.71 7.15
CA GLU A 44 -16.58 2.87 6.25
C GLU A 44 -15.19 3.10 5.61
N GLU A 45 -14.15 2.43 6.10
CA GLU A 45 -12.76 2.57 5.64
C GLU A 45 -12.22 1.28 5.02
N GLU A 46 -13.07 0.30 4.65
CA GLU A 46 -12.60 -0.97 4.05
C GLU A 46 -11.70 -0.75 2.83
N ALA A 47 -12.07 0.17 1.95
CA ALA A 47 -11.28 0.51 0.76
C ALA A 47 -9.91 1.08 1.13
N PHE A 48 -9.85 1.97 2.12
CA PHE A 48 -8.60 2.55 2.63
C PHE A 48 -7.66 1.46 3.13
N TRP A 49 -8.15 0.56 3.98
CA TRP A 49 -7.35 -0.51 4.56
C TRP A 49 -6.88 -1.54 3.53
N ARG A 50 -7.67 -1.80 2.49
CA ARG A 50 -7.25 -2.62 1.36
C ARG A 50 -6.09 -1.98 0.58
N VAL A 51 -6.14 -0.68 0.33
CA VAL A 51 -5.04 0.04 -0.33
C VAL A 51 -3.80 0.08 0.56
N ALA A 52 -3.94 0.39 1.85
CA ALA A 52 -2.83 0.39 2.80
C ALA A 52 -2.11 -0.97 2.82
N GLY A 53 -2.86 -2.07 2.91
CA GLY A 53 -2.27 -3.41 2.89
C GLY A 53 -1.67 -3.79 1.55
N LEU A 54 -2.23 -3.29 0.43
CA LEU A 54 -1.69 -3.57 -0.89
C LEU A 54 -0.34 -2.88 -1.10
N LEU A 55 -0.19 -1.66 -0.64
CA LEU A 55 1.00 -0.85 -0.88
C LEU A 55 2.05 -0.95 0.24
N HIS A 56 1.80 -1.67 1.35
CA HIS A 56 2.62 -1.60 2.57
C HIS A 56 4.13 -1.82 2.31
N ASP A 57 4.45 -2.73 1.40
CA ASP A 57 5.81 -3.07 0.97
C ASP A 57 6.14 -2.51 -0.44
N LEU A 58 5.59 -1.33 -0.80
CA LEU A 58 5.72 -0.77 -2.15
C LEU A 58 7.17 -0.73 -2.66
N ASP A 59 8.13 -0.44 -1.80
CA ASP A 59 9.54 -0.28 -2.15
C ASP A 59 10.38 -1.55 -2.03
N PHE A 60 9.84 -2.64 -1.48
CA PHE A 60 10.65 -3.73 -0.93
C PHE A 60 11.48 -4.46 -1.99
N GLU A 61 10.91 -4.82 -3.14
CA GLU A 61 11.63 -5.59 -4.18
C GLU A 61 12.81 -4.79 -4.78
N GLN A 62 12.61 -3.52 -5.12
CA GLN A 62 13.66 -2.70 -5.73
C GLN A 62 14.62 -2.04 -4.72
N TYR A 63 14.16 -1.78 -3.49
CA TYR A 63 14.90 -1.02 -2.48
C TYR A 63 14.89 -1.69 -1.09
N PRO A 64 15.27 -2.97 -0.96
CA PRO A 64 15.13 -3.72 0.30
C PRO A 64 15.93 -3.10 1.45
N GLU A 65 17.13 -2.59 1.19
CA GLU A 65 18.00 -1.95 2.20
C GLU A 65 17.52 -0.57 2.64
N GLN A 66 16.60 0.04 1.89
CA GLN A 66 15.99 1.33 2.20
C GLN A 66 14.52 1.19 2.59
N HIS A 67 14.07 -0.04 2.83
CA HIS A 67 12.67 -0.33 3.07
C HIS A 67 12.11 0.51 4.22
N CYS A 68 10.88 0.96 3.94
CA CYS A 68 10.08 2.03 4.51
C CYS A 68 10.53 3.45 4.16
N ILE A 69 11.83 3.75 4.14
CA ILE A 69 12.29 5.11 3.79
C ILE A 69 11.92 5.41 2.34
N LYS A 70 12.22 4.49 1.43
CA LYS A 70 11.99 4.70 0.01
C LYS A 70 10.51 4.70 -0.35
N GLY A 71 9.72 3.83 0.30
CA GLY A 71 8.27 3.77 0.16
C GLY A 71 7.61 5.10 0.53
N ARG A 72 8.04 5.73 1.64
CA ARG A 72 7.57 7.07 2.02
C ARG A 72 7.88 8.10 0.95
N GLU A 73 9.13 8.20 0.49
CA GLU A 73 9.53 9.16 -0.55
C GLU A 73 8.66 9.03 -1.81
N ILE A 74 8.51 7.80 -2.31
CA ILE A 74 7.72 7.45 -3.49
C ILE A 74 6.27 7.94 -3.36
N MET A 75 5.67 7.77 -2.19
CA MET A 75 4.27 8.13 -1.93
C MET A 75 4.09 9.63 -1.72
N GLU A 76 5.04 10.29 -1.04
CA GLU A 76 5.04 11.75 -0.86
C GLU A 76 5.19 12.47 -2.20
N GLU A 77 6.12 12.02 -3.06
CA GLU A 77 6.33 12.56 -4.42
C GLU A 77 5.09 12.42 -5.30
N ARG A 78 4.35 11.31 -5.16
CA ARG A 78 3.08 11.07 -5.87
C ARG A 78 1.89 11.80 -5.24
N GLY A 79 2.10 12.50 -4.13
CA GLY A 79 1.05 13.22 -3.44
C GLY A 79 -0.02 12.29 -2.86
N LEU A 80 0.35 11.12 -2.35
CA LEU A 80 -0.63 10.27 -1.66
C LEU A 80 -1.05 10.88 -0.31
N ASP A 81 -2.19 10.42 0.20
CA ASP A 81 -2.74 10.84 1.48
C ASP A 81 -1.74 10.59 2.64
N PRO A 82 -1.39 11.61 3.45
CA PRO A 82 -0.52 11.43 4.62
C PRO A 82 -1.00 10.38 5.62
N LYS A 83 -2.33 10.20 5.79
CA LYS A 83 -2.91 9.15 6.63
C LYS A 83 -2.58 7.77 6.08
N LEU A 84 -2.63 7.59 4.76
CA LEU A 84 -2.25 6.34 4.10
C LEU A 84 -0.77 6.04 4.32
N ILE A 85 0.10 7.03 4.06
CA ILE A 85 1.55 6.90 4.28
C ILE A 85 1.85 6.53 5.73
N HIS A 86 1.20 7.19 6.69
CA HIS A 86 1.38 6.86 8.10
C HIS A 86 0.95 5.44 8.44
N ALA A 87 -0.19 4.97 7.93
CA ALA A 87 -0.71 3.62 8.18
C ALA A 87 0.22 2.51 7.68
N MET A 88 1.10 2.81 6.73
CA MET A 88 2.01 1.84 6.12
C MET A 88 3.41 1.86 6.75
N MET A 89 3.80 2.98 7.35
CA MET A 89 5.15 3.21 7.88
C MET A 89 5.26 2.97 9.41
N SER A 90 4.20 2.50 10.05
CA SER A 90 4.08 2.36 11.51
C SER A 90 4.03 0.91 11.96
#